data_AF-A0A8X7TJX2-F1
#
_entry.id   AF-A0A8X7TJX2-F1
#
_cell.length_a   1.000
_cell.length_b   1.000
_cell.length_c   1.000
_cell.angle_alpha   90.00
_cell.angle_beta   90.00
_cell.angle_gamma   90.00
#
_symmetry.space_group_name_H-M   'P 1'
#
loop_
_entity.id
_entity.type
_entity.pdbx_description
1 polymer ?
#
loop_
_entity_poly.entity_id
_entity_poly.type
_entity_poly.pdbx_seq_one_letter_code
_entity_poly.pdbx_strand_id
1 'polypeptide(L)'
;MIRFTKTKPILDSLSHNLLQKCHASGIPKGKSKLKTIQALKRHKATTKRTREEETAKGKGPITDHCINPPCPVRYLRPKDRDREAKREKLGLISKARQREIDIQKKLGPFTTTTARVADEEPIRIGIAGLDYVALGIFTEDELPKYKVTVEDGRRLAKEYSRVLMKEHREKRAAEIGLMKMRKAALEALPESLKKGALERDSAPFPVIRGAATVLPPVEGYLERIMNAANKKSSSKEKLR
;
A
#
# COMPACT_ATOMS: atom_id res chain seq x y z
N MET A 1 -38.57 31.63 39.54
CA MET A 1 -39.08 30.24 39.61
C MET A 1 -39.52 29.84 38.20
N ILE A 2 -38.63 29.20 37.42
CA ILE A 2 -38.87 28.89 35.99
C ILE A 2 -38.76 27.37 35.84
N ARG A 3 -39.84 26.74 35.35
CA ARG A 3 -39.96 25.29 35.19
C ARG A 3 -39.44 24.89 33.81
N PHE A 4 -38.37 24.10 33.75
CA PHE A 4 -37.92 23.47 32.51
C PHE A 4 -38.72 22.19 32.26
N THR A 5 -39.50 22.16 31.19
CA THR A 5 -40.20 20.97 30.70
C THR A 5 -39.21 20.05 30.01
N LYS A 6 -39.17 18.77 30.41
CA LYS A 6 -38.32 17.71 29.85
C LYS A 6 -38.64 17.49 28.37
N THR A 7 -37.66 17.67 27.49
CA THR A 7 -37.71 17.26 26.08
C THR A 7 -37.46 15.75 25.97
N LYS A 8 -38.27 15.05 25.17
CA LYS A 8 -38.14 13.62 24.87
C LYS A 8 -36.79 13.35 24.17
N PRO A 9 -36.04 12.29 24.50
CA PRO A 9 -34.82 11.95 23.77
C PRO A 9 -35.20 11.38 22.41
N ILE A 10 -34.91 12.14 21.35
CA ILE A 10 -34.91 11.63 19.98
C ILE A 10 -33.69 10.71 19.86
N LEU A 11 -33.96 9.50 19.36
CA LEU A 11 -33.05 8.39 19.09
C LEU A 11 -32.03 8.73 17.97
N ASP A 12 -31.25 9.80 18.11
CA ASP A 12 -30.20 10.17 17.16
C ASP A 12 -28.80 9.76 17.65
N SER A 13 -28.72 8.62 18.33
CA SER A 13 -27.44 7.94 18.56
C SER A 13 -27.12 7.00 17.39
N LEU A 14 -27.14 7.51 16.16
CA LEU A 14 -26.36 6.91 15.08
C LEU A 14 -24.94 7.43 15.24
N SER A 15 -24.15 6.72 16.04
CA SER A 15 -22.70 6.86 16.07
C SER A 15 -22.18 6.65 14.65
N HIS A 16 -21.94 7.74 13.91
CA HIS A 16 -21.19 7.72 12.65
C HIS A 16 -19.72 7.40 12.96
N ASN A 17 -19.45 6.14 13.30
CA ASN A 17 -18.12 5.58 13.35
C ASN A 17 -17.67 5.27 11.92
N LEU A 18 -17.40 6.30 11.11
CA LEU A 18 -16.63 6.17 9.89
C LEU A 18 -15.21 6.66 10.13
N LEU A 19 -14.44 5.83 10.84
CA LEU A 19 -12.99 5.94 10.87
C LEU A 19 -12.40 4.98 9.84
N GLN A 20 -12.15 5.48 8.64
CA GLN A 20 -10.89 5.16 7.95
C GLN A 20 -10.50 6.29 6.99
N LYS A 21 -9.44 7.02 7.34
CA LYS A 21 -8.91 8.16 6.57
C LYS A 21 -7.91 7.79 5.46
N CYS A 22 -7.62 6.50 5.24
CA CYS A 22 -6.67 6.07 4.21
C CYS A 22 -6.98 4.66 3.67
N HIS A 23 -6.95 4.49 2.33
CA HIS A 23 -6.77 3.18 1.71
C HIS A 23 -5.30 2.77 1.82
N ALA A 24 -5.01 1.74 2.62
CA ALA A 24 -3.73 1.04 2.53
C ALA A 24 -3.83 0.00 1.42
N SER A 25 -3.29 0.31 0.25
CA SER A 25 -3.09 -0.67 -0.81
C SER A 25 -2.05 -1.70 -0.34
N GLY A 26 -2.50 -2.95 -0.13
CA GLY A 26 -1.61 -4.09 0.05
C GLY A 26 -1.74 -4.80 1.40
N ILE A 27 -2.89 -5.43 1.65
CA ILE A 27 -2.90 -6.59 2.56
C ILE A 27 -2.53 -7.81 1.70
N PRO A 28 -1.44 -8.54 1.99
CA PRO A 28 -1.19 -9.82 1.35
C PRO A 28 -2.33 -10.79 1.69
N LYS A 29 -2.97 -11.32 0.65
CA LYS A 29 -3.94 -12.41 0.74
C LYS A 29 -3.44 -13.51 1.68
N GLY A 30 -4.37 -14.04 2.48
CA GLY A 30 -4.14 -14.86 3.67
C GLY A 30 -2.97 -15.83 3.60
N LYS A 31 -2.05 -15.69 4.56
CA LYS A 31 -1.16 -16.77 4.94
C LYS A 31 -1.91 -17.66 5.91
N SER A 32 -2.44 -18.77 5.40
CA SER A 32 -2.75 -19.93 6.23
C SER A 32 -1.50 -20.29 7.06
N LYS A 33 -1.73 -20.75 8.29
CA LYS A 33 -0.72 -21.05 9.30
C LYS A 33 0.41 -21.94 8.74
N LEU A 34 1.52 -21.34 8.34
CA LEU A 34 2.76 -22.06 8.00
C LEU A 34 3.68 -22.07 9.22
N LYS A 35 4.03 -23.28 9.64
CA LYS A 35 4.82 -23.62 10.82
C LYS A 35 6.16 -22.87 10.85
N THR A 36 6.46 -22.20 11.95
CA THR A 36 7.54 -21.22 12.16
C THR A 36 8.98 -21.77 12.16
N ILE A 37 9.24 -23.01 11.71
CA ILE A 37 10.59 -23.63 11.84
C ILE A 37 11.03 -24.35 10.56
N GLN A 38 10.70 -23.82 9.38
CA GLN A 38 11.29 -24.31 8.14
C GLN A 38 12.07 -23.21 7.43
N ALA A 39 13.39 -23.34 7.44
CA ALA A 39 14.27 -22.49 6.64
C ALA A 39 13.88 -22.61 5.16
N LEU A 40 13.57 -21.48 4.51
CA LEU A 40 13.32 -21.44 3.07
C LEU A 40 14.56 -21.97 2.33
N LYS A 41 14.37 -23.03 1.52
CA LYS A 41 15.41 -23.52 0.60
C LYS A 41 15.81 -22.40 -0.37
N ARG A 42 16.95 -21.77 -0.11
CA ARG A 42 17.62 -20.90 -1.08
C ARG A 42 18.33 -21.79 -2.09
N HIS A 43 17.98 -21.67 -3.37
CA HIS A 43 18.74 -22.34 -4.43
C HIS A 43 20.14 -21.73 -4.52
N LYS A 44 21.16 -22.57 -4.30
CA LYS A 44 22.58 -22.22 -4.38
C LYS A 44 23.00 -22.36 -5.84
N ALA A 45 23.19 -21.25 -6.55
CA ALA A 45 23.73 -21.26 -7.91
C ALA A 45 25.25 -21.52 -7.84
N THR A 46 25.69 -22.68 -8.30
CA THR A 46 27.12 -23.02 -8.41
C THR A 46 27.61 -22.64 -9.80
N THR A 47 28.38 -21.57 -9.93
CA THR A 47 29.13 -21.27 -11.15
C THR A 47 30.38 -22.14 -11.21
N LYS A 48 30.37 -23.18 -12.06
CA LYS A 48 31.61 -23.75 -12.62
C LYS A 48 31.94 -23.02 -13.91
N ARG A 49 33.16 -22.49 -14.00
CA ARG A 49 33.77 -21.99 -15.24
C ARG A 49 34.25 -23.19 -16.06
N THR A 50 33.80 -23.30 -17.30
CA THR A 50 34.55 -23.82 -18.46
C THR A 50 33.84 -23.39 -19.76
N ARG A 51 34.61 -23.40 -20.85
CA ARG A 51 34.48 -22.68 -22.12
C ARG A 51 33.77 -23.51 -23.20
N GLU A 52 33.28 -22.81 -24.22
CA GLU A 52 32.94 -23.20 -25.60
C GLU A 52 31.50 -23.58 -25.98
N GLU A 53 31.18 -23.17 -27.21
CA GLU A 53 29.89 -22.99 -27.87
C GLU A 53 29.24 -24.32 -28.24
N GLU A 54 27.91 -24.40 -28.16
CA GLU A 54 27.05 -24.91 -29.25
C GLU A 54 25.57 -24.77 -28.87
N THR A 55 24.75 -24.83 -29.92
CA THR A 55 23.36 -24.42 -29.99
C THR A 55 22.37 -25.24 -29.15
N ALA A 56 21.25 -24.57 -28.86
CA ALA A 56 19.89 -25.11 -28.69
C ALA A 56 19.39 -25.48 -27.29
N LYS A 57 18.23 -24.88 -26.99
CA LYS A 57 17.13 -25.37 -26.14
C LYS A 57 17.43 -25.54 -24.64
N GLY A 58 16.93 -24.59 -23.85
CA GLY A 58 16.76 -24.80 -22.41
C GLY A 58 16.98 -23.56 -21.54
N LYS A 59 16.72 -22.34 -22.03
CA LYS A 59 16.65 -21.18 -21.14
C LYS A 59 15.28 -21.22 -20.46
N GLY A 60 15.27 -21.49 -19.15
CA GLY A 60 14.04 -21.49 -18.37
C GLY A 60 13.32 -20.12 -18.46
N PRO A 61 12.01 -20.07 -18.18
CA PRO A 61 11.21 -18.85 -18.31
C PRO A 61 11.79 -17.66 -17.54
N ILE A 62 12.52 -17.95 -16.45
CA ILE A 62 13.14 -16.94 -15.59
C ILE A 62 14.36 -16.27 -16.26
N THR A 63 15.21 -17.04 -16.97
CA THR A 63 16.40 -16.47 -17.63
C THR A 63 16.03 -15.55 -18.78
N ASP A 64 14.98 -15.89 -19.53
CA ASP A 64 14.51 -15.05 -20.64
C ASP A 64 13.77 -13.79 -20.16
N HIS A 65 13.08 -13.86 -19.02
CA HIS A 65 12.46 -12.69 -18.38
C HIS A 65 13.46 -11.71 -17.75
N CYS A 66 14.62 -12.18 -17.27
CA CYS A 66 15.69 -11.30 -16.80
C CYS A 66 16.48 -10.64 -17.93
N ILE A 67 16.67 -11.35 -19.05
CA ILE A 67 17.38 -10.83 -20.24
C ILE A 67 16.48 -9.90 -21.05
N ASN A 68 15.17 -10.18 -21.12
CA ASN A 68 14.16 -9.35 -21.77
C ASN A 68 13.02 -9.06 -20.78
N PRO A 69 13.19 -8.09 -19.86
CA PRO A 69 12.10 -7.70 -18.98
C PRO A 69 10.89 -7.27 -19.83
N PRO A 70 9.65 -7.62 -19.43
CA PRO A 70 8.46 -7.12 -20.11
C PRO A 70 8.45 -5.60 -20.01
N CYS A 71 8.81 -4.93 -21.11
CA CYS A 71 8.80 -3.48 -21.16
C CYS A 71 7.34 -2.99 -21.08
N PRO A 72 7.04 -1.98 -20.23
CA PRO A 72 5.75 -1.30 -20.28
C PRO A 72 5.50 -0.74 -21.69
N VAL A 73 4.22 -0.65 -22.07
CA VAL A 73 3.76 -0.15 -23.37
C VAL A 73 4.58 1.07 -23.77
N ARG A 74 5.31 0.97 -24.87
CA ARG A 74 6.21 2.05 -25.30
C ARG A 74 5.37 3.27 -25.64
N TYR A 75 5.66 4.40 -25.02
CA TYR A 75 5.07 5.66 -25.46
C TYR A 75 5.60 6.01 -26.86
N LEU A 76 4.72 5.89 -27.85
CA LEU A 76 4.96 6.31 -29.22
C LEU A 76 4.27 7.65 -29.47
N ARG A 77 4.98 8.57 -30.14
CA ARG A 77 4.36 9.81 -30.61
C ARG A 77 3.24 9.48 -31.60
N PRO A 78 2.18 10.31 -31.69
CA PRO A 78 1.01 10.03 -32.54
C PRO A 78 1.38 9.68 -34.00
N LYS A 79 2.30 10.44 -34.61
CA LYS A 79 2.80 10.21 -35.98
C LYS A 79 3.47 8.84 -36.16
N ASP A 80 4.17 8.36 -35.13
CA ASP A 80 4.88 7.08 -35.15
C ASP A 80 3.89 5.93 -34.98
N ARG A 81 2.81 6.13 -34.20
CA ARG A 81 1.68 5.17 -34.07
C ARG A 81 0.95 4.97 -35.39
N ASP A 82 0.68 6.06 -36.11
CA ASP A 82 -0.01 6.00 -37.41
C ASP A 82 0.84 5.28 -38.47
N ARG A 83 2.16 5.48 -38.41
CA ARG A 83 3.11 4.79 -39.29
C ARG A 83 3.19 3.30 -38.98
N GLU A 84 3.22 2.92 -37.72
CA GLU A 84 3.16 1.52 -37.31
C GLU A 84 1.81 0.88 -37.68
N ALA A 85 0.69 1.59 -37.52
CA ALA A 85 -0.63 1.11 -37.94
C ALA A 85 -0.71 0.91 -39.47
N LYS A 86 -0.09 1.78 -40.27
CA LYS A 86 0.02 1.59 -41.73
C LYS A 86 0.90 0.38 -42.08
N ARG A 87 1.99 0.15 -41.34
CA ARG A 87 2.85 -1.03 -41.53
C ARG A 87 2.14 -2.32 -41.12
N GLU A 88 1.35 -2.30 -40.05
CA GLU A 88 0.51 -3.41 -39.61
C GLU A 88 -0.55 -3.75 -40.67
N LYS A 89 -1.19 -2.74 -41.28
CA LYS A 89 -2.10 -2.93 -42.42
C LYS A 89 -1.42 -3.58 -43.63
N LEU A 90 -0.12 -3.35 -43.81
CA LEU A 90 0.70 -3.96 -44.85
C LEU A 90 1.36 -5.29 -44.42
N GLY A 91 1.01 -5.83 -43.24
CA GLY A 91 1.55 -7.09 -42.71
C GLY A 91 2.97 -7.01 -42.15
N LEU A 92 3.57 -5.83 -42.10
CA LEU A 92 4.93 -5.61 -41.59
C LEU A 92 4.88 -5.29 -40.08
N ILE A 93 4.98 -6.33 -39.26
CA ILE A 93 4.92 -6.18 -37.79
C ILE A 93 6.33 -6.07 -37.21
N SER A 94 6.57 -5.05 -36.39
CA SER A 94 7.86 -4.89 -35.69
C SER A 94 8.02 -5.94 -34.58
N LYS A 95 9.26 -6.33 -34.26
CA LYS A 95 9.55 -7.25 -33.14
C LYS A 95 8.99 -6.76 -31.80
N ALA A 96 8.90 -5.45 -31.60
CA ALA A 96 8.31 -4.84 -30.41
C ALA A 96 6.79 -5.02 -30.38
N ARG A 97 6.12 -4.82 -31.51
CA ARG A 97 4.67 -4.99 -31.64
C ARG A 97 4.22 -6.44 -31.52
N GLN A 98 5.00 -7.38 -32.07
CA GLN A 98 4.77 -8.82 -31.87
C GLN A 98 4.77 -9.18 -30.37
N ARG A 99 5.72 -8.65 -29.60
CA ARG A 99 5.80 -8.86 -28.15
C ARG A 99 4.60 -8.26 -27.40
N GLU A 100 4.14 -7.08 -27.79
CA GLU A 100 2.93 -6.47 -27.22
C GLU A 100 1.67 -7.32 -27.47
N ILE A 101 1.52 -7.83 -28.70
CA ILE A 101 0.41 -8.72 -29.06
C ILE A 101 0.48 -10.02 -28.24
N ASP A 102 1.67 -10.58 -28.03
CA ASP A 102 1.86 -11.78 -27.22
C ASP A 102 1.56 -11.53 -25.74
N ILE A 103 1.92 -10.36 -25.21
CA ILE A 103 1.58 -9.94 -23.84
C ILE A 103 0.06 -9.76 -23.69
N GLN A 104 -0.60 -9.12 -24.65
CA GLN A 104 -2.06 -8.95 -24.66
C GLN A 104 -2.79 -10.30 -24.75
N LYS A 105 -2.30 -11.23 -25.59
CA LYS A 105 -2.82 -12.60 -25.66
C LYS A 105 -2.63 -13.37 -24.35
N LYS A 106 -1.49 -13.17 -23.65
CA LYS A 106 -1.19 -13.80 -22.36
C LYS A 106 -1.98 -13.20 -21.19
N LEU A 107 -2.25 -11.90 -21.20
CA LEU A 107 -2.97 -11.20 -20.14
C LEU A 107 -4.50 -11.40 -20.21
N GLY A 108 -5.01 -11.95 -21.32
CA GLY A 108 -6.41 -12.29 -21.52
C GLY A 108 -7.36 -11.08 -21.47
N PRO A 109 -8.64 -11.27 -21.85
CA PRO A 109 -9.66 -10.21 -21.79
C PRO A 109 -9.98 -9.72 -20.36
N PHE A 110 -9.44 -10.37 -19.33
CA PHE A 110 -9.74 -10.09 -17.92
C PHE A 110 -9.00 -8.88 -17.32
N THR A 111 -7.97 -8.37 -18.01
CA THR A 111 -7.26 -7.15 -17.55
C THR A 111 -7.78 -5.88 -18.21
N THR A 112 -8.45 -6.00 -19.37
CA THR A 112 -9.10 -4.89 -20.07
C THR A 112 -10.41 -4.43 -19.41
N THR A 113 -11.05 -5.24 -18.56
CA THR A 113 -12.22 -4.80 -17.78
C THR A 113 -11.86 -3.70 -16.78
N THR A 114 -10.65 -3.65 -16.24
CA THR A 114 -10.25 -2.54 -15.35
C THR A 114 -10.01 -1.20 -16.06
N ALA A 115 -9.85 -1.22 -17.39
CA ALA A 115 -9.61 -0.01 -18.18
C ALA A 115 -10.80 0.38 -19.08
N ARG A 116 -11.80 -0.51 -19.29
CA ARG A 116 -13.02 -0.21 -20.07
C ARG A 116 -14.31 -0.17 -19.26
N VAL A 117 -14.35 -0.72 -18.04
CA VAL A 117 -15.54 -0.65 -17.16
C VAL A 117 -15.55 0.64 -16.32
N ALA A 118 -14.59 1.54 -16.54
CA ALA A 118 -14.46 2.79 -15.79
C ALA A 118 -15.55 3.83 -16.10
N ASP A 119 -16.42 3.60 -17.09
CA ASP A 119 -17.31 4.64 -17.61
C ASP A 119 -18.79 4.49 -17.20
N GLU A 120 -19.24 3.34 -16.65
CA GLU A 120 -20.69 3.12 -16.39
C GLU A 120 -21.05 2.74 -14.94
N GLU A 121 -20.21 2.01 -14.20
CA GLU A 121 -20.54 1.60 -12.83
C GLU A 121 -19.75 2.42 -11.80
N PRO A 122 -20.43 3.07 -10.84
CA PRO A 122 -19.73 3.82 -9.80
C PRO A 122 -18.86 2.86 -8.99
N ILE A 123 -17.56 3.16 -8.93
CA ILE A 123 -16.60 2.42 -8.09
C ILE A 123 -17.07 2.56 -6.63
N ARG A 124 -17.62 1.47 -6.08
CA ARG A 124 -18.11 1.43 -4.70
C ARG A 124 -16.93 1.52 -3.74
N ILE A 125 -16.94 2.54 -2.88
CA ILE A 125 -15.87 2.79 -1.91
C ILE A 125 -16.08 1.85 -0.72
N GLY A 126 -15.35 0.75 -0.68
CA GLY A 126 -15.48 -0.23 0.41
C GLY A 126 -14.83 -1.58 0.12
N ILE A 127 -14.97 -2.50 1.06
CA ILE A 127 -14.68 -3.92 0.84
C ILE A 127 -15.88 -4.49 0.09
N ALA A 128 -15.64 -5.14 -1.06
CA ALA A 128 -16.70 -5.75 -1.86
C ALA A 128 -17.61 -6.64 -0.99
N GLY A 129 -18.90 -6.28 -0.93
CA GLY A 129 -19.92 -6.99 -0.12
C GLY A 129 -20.24 -6.38 1.24
N LEU A 130 -19.50 -5.34 1.69
CA LEU A 130 -19.81 -4.58 2.91
C LEU A 130 -20.25 -3.14 2.61
N ASP A 131 -20.64 -2.87 1.37
CA ASP A 131 -21.18 -1.58 0.99
C ASP A 131 -22.62 -1.45 1.51
N TYR A 132 -23.03 -0.23 1.88
CA TYR A 132 -24.38 0.08 2.35
C TYR A 132 -25.49 -0.39 1.39
N VAL A 133 -25.19 -0.39 0.08
CA VAL A 133 -26.07 -0.89 -0.99
C VAL A 133 -26.10 -2.42 -1.00
N ALA A 134 -24.95 -3.08 -0.84
CA ALA A 134 -24.86 -4.54 -0.81
C ALA A 134 -25.51 -5.15 0.45
N LEU A 135 -25.49 -4.39 1.55
CA LEU A 135 -26.17 -4.74 2.80
C LEU A 135 -27.67 -4.43 2.79
N GLY A 136 -28.19 -3.82 1.72
CA GLY A 136 -29.61 -3.47 1.58
C GLY A 136 -30.09 -2.41 2.58
N ILE A 137 -29.17 -1.64 3.18
CA ILE A 137 -29.50 -0.61 4.17
C ILE A 137 -29.95 0.68 3.48
N PHE A 138 -29.32 1.01 2.35
CA PHE A 138 -29.65 2.19 1.54
C PHE A 138 -29.76 1.80 0.07
N THR A 139 -30.69 2.44 -0.64
CA THR A 139 -30.74 2.36 -2.11
C THR A 139 -29.72 3.33 -2.73
N GLU A 140 -29.29 3.07 -3.98
CA GLU A 140 -28.27 3.91 -4.66
C GLU A 140 -28.71 5.37 -4.84
N ASP A 141 -30.02 5.61 -4.84
CA ASP A 141 -30.62 6.93 -5.00
C ASP A 141 -30.67 7.74 -3.69
N GLU A 142 -30.66 7.06 -2.54
CA GLU A 142 -30.61 7.70 -1.22
C GLU A 142 -29.21 8.21 -0.86
N LEU A 143 -28.17 7.70 -1.54
CA LEU A 143 -26.80 8.12 -1.28
C LEU A 143 -26.57 9.54 -1.82
N PRO A 144 -26.14 10.49 -0.97
CA PRO A 144 -25.86 11.85 -1.41
C PRO A 144 -24.70 11.86 -2.41
N LYS A 145 -25.02 12.15 -3.67
CA LYS A 145 -24.06 12.30 -4.76
C LYS A 145 -23.40 13.68 -4.68
N TYR A 146 -22.24 13.75 -4.03
CA TYR A 146 -21.45 14.99 -4.01
C TYR A 146 -20.82 15.24 -5.39
N LYS A 147 -21.25 16.31 -6.07
CA LYS A 147 -20.62 16.76 -7.32
C LYS A 147 -19.34 17.53 -6.99
N VAL A 148 -18.23 16.81 -6.81
CA VAL A 148 -16.92 17.46 -6.86
C VAL A 148 -16.67 17.84 -8.31
N THR A 149 -16.49 19.13 -8.59
CA THR A 149 -16.16 19.56 -9.95
C THR A 149 -14.80 18.98 -10.34
N VAL A 150 -14.65 18.57 -11.60
CA VAL A 150 -13.37 18.04 -12.11
C VAL A 150 -12.24 19.06 -11.93
N GLU A 151 -12.57 20.35 -11.98
CA GLU A 151 -11.64 21.45 -11.77
C GLU A 151 -11.12 21.50 -10.33
N ASP A 152 -12.00 21.39 -9.35
CA ASP A 152 -11.61 21.40 -7.93
C ASP A 152 -10.79 20.17 -7.57
N GLY A 153 -11.14 19.00 -8.12
CA GLY A 153 -10.31 17.79 -7.99
C GLY A 153 -8.89 17.98 -8.56
N ARG A 154 -8.76 18.60 -9.74
CA ARG A 154 -7.45 18.93 -10.34
C ARG A 154 -6.68 19.96 -9.53
N ARG A 155 -7.35 20.95 -8.93
CA ARG A 155 -6.72 21.96 -8.05
C ARG A 155 -6.19 21.31 -6.77
N LEU A 156 -7.01 20.51 -6.09
CA LEU A 156 -6.63 19.82 -4.85
C LEU A 156 -5.46 18.85 -5.07
N ALA A 157 -5.47 18.07 -6.16
CA ALA A 157 -4.38 17.15 -6.45
C ALA A 157 -3.05 17.87 -6.71
N LYS A 158 -3.09 19.03 -7.38
CA LYS A 158 -1.89 19.85 -7.61
C LYS A 158 -1.35 20.43 -6.30
N GLU A 159 -2.21 20.96 -5.44
CA GLU A 159 -1.79 21.50 -4.14
C GLU A 159 -1.25 20.42 -3.21
N TYR A 160 -1.91 19.26 -3.14
CA TYR A 160 -1.40 18.11 -2.40
C TYR A 160 0.00 17.70 -2.88
N SER A 161 0.20 17.62 -4.20
CA SER A 161 1.51 17.29 -4.78
C SER A 161 2.57 18.34 -4.44
N ARG A 162 2.20 19.63 -4.42
CA ARG A 162 3.11 20.73 -4.03
C ARG A 162 3.55 20.60 -2.57
N VAL A 163 2.60 20.41 -1.66
CA VAL A 163 2.88 20.25 -0.22
C VAL A 163 3.76 19.03 0.03
N LEU A 164 3.42 17.89 -0.57
CA LEU A 164 4.19 16.65 -0.40
C LEU A 164 5.63 16.80 -0.88
N MET A 165 5.85 17.48 -2.01
CA MET A 165 7.20 17.72 -2.52
C MET A 165 8.01 18.70 -1.67
N LYS A 166 7.34 19.67 -1.03
CA LYS A 166 7.96 20.57 -0.07
C LYS A 166 8.43 19.80 1.17
N GLU A 167 7.54 19.03 1.80
CA GLU A 167 7.89 18.19 2.95
C GLU A 167 9.01 17.20 2.64
N HIS A 168 8.98 16.59 1.45
CA HIS A 168 10.03 15.65 1.04
C HIS A 168 11.39 16.34 0.86
N ARG A 169 11.43 17.58 0.35
CA ARG A 169 12.67 18.36 0.26
C ARG A 169 13.18 18.75 1.64
N GLU A 170 12.30 19.16 2.55
CA GLU A 170 12.65 19.50 3.93
C GLU A 170 13.23 18.29 4.68
N LYS A 171 12.58 17.12 4.58
CA LYS A 171 13.09 15.86 5.14
C LYS A 171 14.46 15.51 4.58
N ARG A 172 14.65 15.58 3.25
CA ARG A 172 15.97 15.33 2.63
C ARG A 172 17.04 16.30 3.13
N ALA A 173 16.72 17.59 3.26
CA ALA A 173 17.65 18.57 3.78
C ALA A 173 18.06 18.25 5.23
N ALA A 174 17.09 17.90 6.08
CA ALA A 174 17.33 17.51 7.46
C ALA A 174 18.18 16.23 7.56
N GLU A 175 17.88 15.20 6.76
CA GLU A 175 18.66 13.95 6.72
C GLU A 175 20.09 14.16 6.24
N ILE A 176 20.27 14.96 5.18
CA ILE A 176 21.61 15.32 4.67
C ILE A 176 22.38 16.12 5.73
N GLY A 177 21.72 17.06 6.40
CA GLY A 177 22.29 17.82 7.51
C GLY A 177 22.76 16.91 8.64
N LEU A 178 21.88 16.03 9.11
CA LEU A 178 22.19 15.04 10.16
C LEU A 178 23.36 14.14 9.75
N MET A 179 23.39 13.66 8.50
CA MET A 179 24.48 12.85 7.98
C MET A 179 25.83 13.59 7.96
N LYS A 180 25.83 14.87 7.55
CA LYS A 180 27.05 15.70 7.56
C LYS A 180 27.56 15.91 8.99
N MET A 181 26.68 16.28 9.91
CA MET A 181 27.03 16.49 11.32
C MET A 181 27.53 15.19 11.96
N ARG A 182 26.91 14.05 11.66
CA ARG A 182 27.38 12.73 12.12
C ARG A 182 28.80 12.42 11.62
N LYS A 183 29.11 12.71 10.35
CA LYS A 183 30.47 12.51 9.81
C LYS A 183 31.49 13.42 10.48
N ALA A 184 31.18 14.71 10.62
CA ALA A 184 32.04 15.66 11.31
C ALA A 184 32.30 15.27 12.77
N ALA A 185 31.26 14.80 13.47
CA ALA A 185 31.40 14.30 14.84
C ALA A 185 32.30 13.06 14.92
N LEU A 186 32.19 12.13 13.97
CA LEU A 186 33.09 10.98 13.88
C LEU A 186 34.54 11.40 13.62
N GLU A 187 34.76 12.42 12.79
CA GLU A 187 36.09 12.94 12.47
C GLU A 187 36.74 13.68 13.65
N ALA A 188 35.95 14.35 14.49
CA ALA A 188 36.42 15.04 15.68
C ALA A 188 36.85 14.09 16.82
N LEU A 189 36.47 12.80 16.77
CA LEU A 189 36.84 11.84 17.82
C LEU A 189 38.33 11.45 17.78
N PRO A 190 38.92 11.10 18.94
CA PRO A 190 40.23 10.44 19.00
C PRO A 190 40.23 9.09 18.28
N GLU A 191 41.39 8.69 17.73
CA GLU A 191 41.53 7.46 16.92
C GLU A 191 41.15 6.17 17.66
N SER A 192 41.34 6.12 18.98
CA SER A 192 40.94 4.99 19.82
C SER A 192 39.42 4.78 19.82
N LEU A 193 38.64 5.87 19.90
CA LEU A 193 37.18 5.83 19.94
C LEU A 193 36.54 5.74 18.55
N LYS A 194 37.21 6.26 17.52
CA LYS A 194 36.76 6.16 16.12
C LYS A 194 36.54 4.73 15.67
N LYS A 195 37.43 3.80 16.07
CA LYS A 195 37.34 2.39 15.70
C LYS A 195 36.05 1.74 16.22
N GLY A 196 35.73 1.94 17.50
CA GLY A 196 34.49 1.44 18.09
C GLY A 196 33.23 2.11 17.56
N ALA A 197 33.28 3.41 17.24
CA ALA A 197 32.13 4.14 16.70
C ALA A 197 31.79 3.78 15.23
N LEU A 198 32.74 3.22 14.49
CA LEU A 198 32.53 2.76 13.11
C LEU A 198 31.83 1.40 13.06
N GLU A 199 31.95 0.61 14.13
CA GLU A 199 31.32 -0.70 14.24
C GLU A 199 29.80 -0.57 14.33
N ARG A 200 29.11 -1.51 13.67
CA ARG A 200 27.65 -1.56 13.70
C ARG A 200 27.20 -2.14 15.04
N ASP A 201 26.43 -1.35 15.80
CA ASP A 201 25.75 -1.86 16.98
C ASP A 201 24.80 -3.01 16.62
N SER A 202 25.00 -4.14 17.28
CA SER A 202 24.25 -5.38 17.10
C SER A 202 23.17 -5.57 18.16
N ALA A 203 23.06 -4.67 19.14
CA ALA A 203 21.99 -4.70 20.12
C ALA A 203 20.61 -4.54 19.42
N PRO A 204 19.61 -5.36 19.79
CA PRO A 204 18.27 -5.19 19.25
C PRO A 204 17.69 -3.84 19.69
N PHE A 205 16.96 -3.19 18.80
CA PHE A 205 16.23 -1.98 19.15
C PHE A 205 15.28 -2.24 20.32
N PRO A 206 15.09 -1.26 21.23
CA PRO A 206 14.17 -1.42 22.33
C PRO A 206 12.75 -1.71 21.79
N VAL A 207 12.19 -2.82 22.25
CA VAL A 207 10.86 -3.31 21.83
C VAL A 207 9.75 -2.42 22.37
N ILE A 208 10.03 -1.65 23.43
CA ILE A 208 9.09 -0.75 24.11
C ILE A 208 9.12 0.63 23.45
N ARG A 209 8.65 0.74 22.21
CA ARG A 209 8.33 2.04 21.59
C ARG A 209 6.83 2.17 21.45
N GLY A 210 6.21 2.93 22.34
CA GLY A 210 4.82 3.30 22.22
C GLY A 210 4.60 4.10 20.94
N ALA A 211 3.66 3.67 20.10
CA ALA A 211 3.25 4.47 18.95
C ALA A 211 2.51 5.71 19.46
N ALA A 212 2.71 6.85 18.79
CA ALA A 212 1.93 8.04 19.09
C ALA A 212 0.45 7.74 18.79
N THR A 213 -0.37 7.81 19.83
CA THR A 213 -1.83 7.67 19.73
C THR A 213 -2.47 9.04 19.50
N VAL A 214 -3.62 9.06 18.83
CA VAL A 214 -4.37 10.32 18.58
C VAL A 214 -4.81 10.96 19.89
N LEU A 215 -5.13 10.14 20.89
CA LEU A 215 -5.50 10.56 22.24
C LEU A 215 -4.45 10.09 23.25
N PRO A 216 -4.17 10.88 24.29
CA PRO A 216 -3.35 10.43 25.41
C PRO A 216 -4.06 9.29 26.18
N PRO A 217 -3.32 8.48 26.96
CA PRO A 217 -3.92 7.42 27.76
C PRO A 217 -4.88 7.99 28.81
N VAL A 218 -6.00 7.30 29.00
CA VAL A 218 -7.01 7.67 30.01
C VAL A 218 -6.59 7.13 31.38
N GLU A 219 -6.56 7.99 32.39
CA GLU A 219 -6.23 7.63 33.77
C GLU A 219 -7.20 6.58 34.34
N GLY A 220 -6.66 5.58 35.03
CA GLY A 220 -7.45 4.53 35.68
C GLY A 220 -8.23 3.62 34.73
N TYR A 221 -8.01 3.68 33.40
CA TYR A 221 -8.74 2.83 32.45
C TYR A 221 -8.50 1.33 32.72
N LEU A 222 -7.24 0.95 32.98
CA LEU A 222 -6.89 -0.43 33.33
C LEU A 222 -7.52 -0.86 34.66
N GLU A 223 -7.50 0.01 35.68
CA GLU A 223 -8.11 -0.25 36.98
C GLU A 223 -9.62 -0.47 36.85
N ARG A 224 -10.30 0.35 36.04
CA ARG A 224 -11.74 0.18 35.77
C ARG A 224 -12.03 -1.15 35.08
N ILE A 225 -11.19 -1.56 34.12
CA ILE A 225 -11.34 -2.86 33.46
C ILE A 225 -11.11 -4.01 34.44
N MET A 226 -10.03 -3.96 35.21
CA MET A 226 -9.71 -4.99 36.21
C MET A 226 -10.81 -5.10 37.27
N ASN A 227 -11.28 -3.96 37.79
CA ASN A 227 -12.38 -3.92 38.76
C ASN A 227 -13.69 -4.44 38.17
N ALA A 228 -14.01 -4.13 36.91
CA ALA A 228 -15.19 -4.65 36.24
C ALA A 228 -15.09 -6.16 35.94
N ALA A 229 -13.91 -6.64 35.55
CA ALA A 229 -13.65 -8.06 35.31
C ALA A 229 -13.77 -8.86 36.62
N ASN A 230 -13.19 -8.36 37.71
CA ASN A 230 -13.27 -8.98 39.03
C ASN A 230 -14.71 -9.06 39.56
N LYS A 231 -15.53 -8.02 39.32
CA LYS A 231 -16.96 -8.04 39.66
C LYS A 231 -17.76 -9.08 38.87
N LYS A 232 -17.40 -9.33 37.61
CA LYS A 232 -18.08 -10.34 36.75
C LYS A 232 -17.62 -11.77 37.03
N SER A 233 -16.37 -11.98 37.45
CA SER A 233 -15.87 -13.32 37.80
C SER A 233 -16.26 -13.77 39.20
N SER A 234 -16.65 -12.84 40.09
CA SER A 234 -17.14 -13.18 41.44
C SER A 234 -18.58 -13.71 41.47
N SER A 235 -19.40 -13.43 40.45
CA SER A 235 -20.72 -14.04 40.32
C SER A 235 -20.60 -15.46 39.76
N LYS A 236 -20.23 -16.43 40.60
CA LYS A 236 -20.51 -17.85 40.39
C LYS A 236 -22.03 -18.08 40.50
N GLU A 237 -22.82 -17.52 39.60
CA GLU A 237 -24.19 -18.00 39.41
C GLU A 237 -24.12 -19.30 38.63
N LYS A 238 -24.54 -20.40 39.29
CA LYS A 238 -24.74 -21.69 38.61
C LYS A 238 -25.80 -21.45 37.53
N LEU A 239 -25.45 -21.70 36.27
CA LEU A 239 -26.42 -21.90 35.19
C LEU A 239 -27.46 -22.92 35.67
N ARG A 240 -28.70 -22.46 35.86
CA ARG A 240 -29.89 -23.28 36.05
C ARG A 240 -30.56 -23.48 34.71
#